data_AF-W2XHR2-F1
#
_entry.id   AF-W2XHR2-F1
#
_cell.length_a   1.000
_cell.length_b   1.000
_cell.length_c   1.000
_cell.angle_alpha   90.00
_cell.angle_beta   90.00
_cell.angle_gamma   90.00
#
_symmetry.space_group_name_H-M   'P 1'
#
loop_
_entity.id
_entity.type
_entity.pdbx_description
1 polymer ?
#
loop_
_entity_poly.entity_id
_entity_poly.type
_entity_poly.pdbx_seq_one_letter_code
_entity_poly.pdbx_strand_id
1 'polypeptide(L)'
;MVKTINPWWLVAAIATSAVGINVNAKIQTDSHLGSSRLPELNILADTAPPTAIPESDFITELESTSTSSSGQSSSPSSSTGTRTGSSLGSNTASGSQAMGSSEAGYATTFITNPAIIKGNRFFDSVTGDYFAIRGVNYYPRPNTGPLDINNLDLFSNDFKHIWQRDVPQFMALGANVIRLYAVDPDVDHTDFMCTLQSAGIYVVVDLGANCEGCEITADSAPTCYPASYKTRGEKIIKQFARFDNVLAFSGGNEINHRTGGNPWTWNAPCQKKFIRDMRAFIQSCPNLRRVPVGLVVADTDRDENAQYYNCRTDESDELENAQWYGINTYVHCDDISDPAKATGFNMLRDSFKSYDYSIPVVLTEFGCVSPAFPTVDGFEAQRTFHDAV
;
A
#
# COMPACT_ATOMS: atom_id res chain seq x y z
N MET A 1 8.86 -20.34 36.86
CA MET A 1 7.72 -19.63 37.49
C MET A 1 6.78 -19.26 36.36
N VAL A 2 5.51 -19.66 36.38
CA VAL A 2 4.57 -19.47 35.24
C VAL A 2 3.41 -18.58 35.68
N LYS A 3 3.09 -17.57 34.85
CA LYS A 3 1.96 -16.66 34.96
C LYS A 3 1.63 -16.13 33.55
N THR A 4 0.39 -15.98 33.10
CA THR A 4 -0.87 -16.63 33.50
C THR A 4 -1.79 -16.60 32.27
N ILE A 5 -2.38 -17.73 31.86
CA ILE A 5 -3.42 -17.76 30.82
C ILE A 5 -4.71 -18.30 31.45
N ASN A 6 -5.76 -17.47 31.49
CA ASN A 6 -7.17 -17.85 31.67
C ASN A 6 -8.06 -16.58 31.81
N PRO A 7 -9.39 -16.69 31.65
CA PRO A 7 -10.19 -17.72 30.97
C PRO A 7 -10.90 -17.09 29.73
N TRP A 8 -11.82 -17.71 28.97
CA TRP A 8 -13.07 -18.39 29.34
C TRP A 8 -13.21 -19.79 28.72
N TRP A 9 -13.91 -20.68 29.42
CA TRP A 9 -14.04 -22.12 29.14
C TRP A 9 -15.40 -22.42 28.47
N LEU A 10 -15.51 -23.25 27.43
CA LEU A 10 -15.32 -24.72 27.34
C LEU A 10 -16.39 -25.54 28.10
N VAL A 11 -17.23 -26.28 27.34
CA VAL A 11 -17.98 -27.47 27.78
C VAL A 11 -18.01 -28.49 26.64
N ALA A 12 -17.90 -29.79 26.96
CA ALA A 12 -18.06 -30.95 26.06
C ALA A 12 -19.08 -31.95 26.71
N ALA A 13 -19.48 -33.12 26.18
CA ALA A 13 -18.92 -34.01 25.13
C ALA A 13 -19.98 -35.06 24.63
N ILE A 14 -19.62 -35.84 23.59
CA ILE A 14 -19.89 -37.31 23.35
C ILE A 14 -21.30 -37.90 23.61
N ALA A 15 -21.97 -38.69 22.74
CA ALA A 15 -21.81 -39.04 21.31
C ALA A 15 -23.22 -39.53 20.76
N THR A 16 -23.52 -40.63 20.02
CA THR A 16 -22.82 -41.86 19.58
C THR A 16 -23.55 -42.57 18.40
N SER A 17 -22.79 -43.32 17.58
CA SER A 17 -23.16 -44.53 16.79
C SER A 17 -24.32 -44.56 15.75
N ALA A 18 -23.91 -44.56 14.47
CA ALA A 18 -24.08 -45.67 13.48
C ALA A 18 -25.35 -45.83 12.59
N VAL A 19 -25.10 -46.46 11.42
CA VAL A 19 -26.01 -46.89 10.32
C VAL A 19 -26.65 -45.73 9.52
N GLY A 20 -26.61 -45.64 8.17
CA GLY A 20 -25.91 -46.45 7.15
C GLY A 20 -26.84 -47.03 6.08
N ILE A 21 -26.70 -46.62 4.81
CA ILE A 21 -27.14 -47.32 3.58
C ILE A 21 -26.42 -46.69 2.36
N ASN A 22 -26.23 -47.47 1.30
CA ASN A 22 -25.47 -47.12 0.09
C ASN A 22 -26.31 -47.46 -1.16
N VAL A 23 -26.40 -46.56 -2.15
CA VAL A 23 -26.90 -46.86 -3.49
C VAL A 23 -26.05 -46.14 -4.55
N ASN A 24 -25.61 -46.89 -5.57
CA ASN A 24 -24.82 -46.40 -6.69
C ASN A 24 -25.62 -45.48 -7.63
N ALA A 25 -24.91 -44.51 -8.24
CA ALA A 25 -25.15 -44.12 -9.64
C ALA A 25 -23.79 -43.87 -10.32
N LYS A 26 -23.49 -44.62 -11.38
CA LYS A 26 -22.25 -44.51 -12.16
C LYS A 26 -22.59 -44.24 -13.61
N ILE A 27 -22.11 -43.12 -14.16
CA ILE A 27 -22.11 -42.81 -15.60
C ILE A 27 -20.69 -42.44 -16.00
N GLN A 28 -20.26 -42.85 -17.19
CA GLN A 28 -18.87 -42.86 -17.63
C GLN A 28 -18.79 -42.74 -19.16
N THR A 29 -18.18 -41.65 -19.66
CA THR A 29 -17.52 -41.44 -20.98
C THR A 29 -16.88 -40.03 -20.91
N ASP A 30 -15.56 -39.86 -21.04
CA ASP A 30 -14.75 -39.81 -22.28
C ASP A 30 -14.94 -38.49 -23.08
N SER A 31 -13.89 -37.79 -23.55
CA SER A 31 -12.43 -38.01 -23.46
C SER A 31 -11.61 -36.77 -23.91
N HIS A 32 -10.28 -36.82 -23.73
CA HIS A 32 -9.21 -36.02 -24.36
C HIS A 32 -9.14 -34.48 -24.20
N LEU A 33 -8.07 -33.98 -23.55
CA LEU A 33 -7.06 -33.13 -24.22
C LEU A 33 -5.78 -32.90 -23.38
N GLY A 34 -4.64 -32.78 -24.07
CA GLY A 34 -3.43 -32.01 -23.69
C GLY A 34 -2.81 -32.18 -22.30
N SER A 35 -1.72 -32.95 -22.19
CA SER A 35 -0.76 -32.78 -21.10
C SER A 35 0.33 -31.77 -21.48
N SER A 36 0.55 -30.76 -20.64
CA SER A 36 1.72 -29.88 -20.70
C SER A 36 2.19 -29.55 -19.29
N ARG A 37 3.35 -30.10 -18.88
CA ARG A 37 4.04 -29.66 -17.66
C ARG A 37 4.59 -28.25 -17.87
N LEU A 38 4.30 -27.34 -16.94
CA LEU A 38 5.11 -26.14 -16.75
C LEU A 38 6.42 -26.50 -16.01
N PRO A 39 7.52 -25.74 -16.16
CA PRO A 39 8.82 -26.09 -15.60
C PRO A 39 8.86 -25.97 -14.06
N GLU A 40 9.63 -26.85 -13.43
CA GLU A 40 9.87 -26.83 -11.97
C GLU A 40 10.73 -25.63 -11.57
N LEU A 41 10.37 -25.00 -10.44
CA LEU A 41 11.10 -23.85 -9.89
C LEU A 41 12.37 -24.33 -9.17
N ASN A 42 13.51 -24.35 -9.87
CA ASN A 42 14.80 -24.64 -9.27
C ASN A 42 15.26 -23.46 -8.40
N ILE A 43 14.87 -23.46 -7.12
CA ILE A 43 15.43 -22.58 -6.10
C ILE A 43 16.88 -23.03 -5.85
N LEU A 44 17.83 -22.14 -6.10
CA LEU A 44 19.24 -22.36 -5.77
C LEU A 44 19.41 -22.26 -4.26
N ALA A 45 19.95 -23.30 -3.63
CA ALA A 45 20.19 -23.31 -2.19
C ALA A 45 21.26 -22.28 -1.78
N ASP A 46 21.03 -21.59 -0.65
CA ASP A 46 21.88 -20.49 -0.17
C ASP A 46 23.34 -20.90 0.04
N THR A 47 24.25 -20.04 -0.43
CA THR A 47 25.63 -20.00 0.07
C THR A 47 25.63 -19.40 1.48
N ALA A 48 26.17 -20.13 2.46
CA ALA A 48 26.13 -19.75 3.87
C ALA A 48 26.69 -18.32 4.13
N PRO A 49 26.08 -17.56 5.07
CA PRO A 49 26.52 -16.20 5.39
C PRO A 49 27.93 -16.19 6.04
N PRO A 50 28.75 -15.16 5.77
CA PRO A 50 30.07 -15.03 6.38
C PRO A 50 29.98 -14.82 7.89
N THR A 51 30.95 -15.37 8.61
CA THR A 51 30.98 -15.36 10.09
C THR A 51 31.23 -13.95 10.65
N ALA A 52 30.57 -13.62 11.76
CA ALA A 52 30.71 -12.34 12.43
C ALA A 52 32.15 -12.07 12.93
N ILE A 53 32.57 -10.81 12.82
CA ILE A 53 33.83 -10.29 13.38
C ILE A 53 33.54 -9.79 14.80
N PRO A 54 34.35 -10.11 15.82
CA PRO A 54 34.12 -9.67 17.20
C PRO A 54 34.44 -8.18 17.39
N GLU A 55 33.73 -7.54 18.31
CA GLU A 55 33.97 -6.16 18.73
C GLU A 55 35.24 -6.03 19.59
N SER A 56 36.05 -5.01 19.33
CA SER A 56 37.02 -4.47 20.29
C SER A 56 37.38 -3.03 19.95
N ASP A 57 37.21 -2.14 20.94
CA ASP A 57 37.86 -0.84 21.13
C ASP A 57 37.92 0.16 19.95
N PHE A 58 37.22 1.29 20.09
CA PHE A 58 37.88 2.56 20.43
C PHE A 58 36.88 3.60 20.96
N ILE A 59 37.29 4.39 21.96
CA ILE A 59 36.53 5.47 22.59
C ILE A 59 37.35 6.78 22.48
N THR A 60 36.66 7.93 22.43
CA THR A 60 37.20 9.31 22.43
C THR A 60 38.05 9.69 21.18
N GLU A 61 38.19 10.97 20.80
CA GLU A 61 37.91 12.23 21.50
C GLU A 61 37.55 13.40 20.54
N LEU A 62 37.33 14.58 21.15
CA LEU A 62 37.47 15.96 20.66
C LEU A 62 36.24 16.73 20.14
N GLU A 63 36.16 17.96 20.65
CA GLU A 63 35.08 18.93 20.47
C GLU A 63 35.50 20.13 19.59
N SER A 64 34.49 20.91 19.20
CA SER A 64 34.51 22.39 19.19
C SER A 64 35.11 23.19 18.02
N THR A 65 34.47 24.36 17.79
CA THR A 65 34.90 25.51 16.96
C THR A 65 34.88 25.30 15.42
N SER A 66 34.66 26.31 14.57
CA SER A 66 34.46 27.77 14.79
C SER A 66 33.40 28.39 13.86
N THR A 67 33.06 29.66 14.09
CA THR A 67 31.98 30.42 13.45
C THR A 67 32.33 31.14 12.12
N SER A 68 31.28 31.57 11.41
CA SER A 68 31.09 32.86 10.70
C SER A 68 31.90 33.26 9.45
N SER A 69 31.20 33.42 8.32
CA SER A 69 31.12 34.61 7.43
C SER A 69 30.34 34.25 6.14
N SER A 70 29.33 34.92 5.56
CA SER A 70 28.81 36.31 5.49
C SER A 70 29.12 37.05 4.17
N GLY A 71 28.11 37.25 3.32
CA GLY A 71 28.14 37.94 2.00
C GLY A 71 27.31 37.14 0.98
N GLN A 72 26.26 37.61 0.30
CA GLN A 72 26.01 38.86 -0.47
C GLN A 72 26.97 39.07 -1.65
N SER A 73 26.54 39.40 -2.88
CA SER A 73 25.19 39.42 -3.49
C SER A 73 25.29 39.56 -5.04
N SER A 74 24.21 39.97 -5.71
CA SER A 74 24.13 40.49 -7.11
C SER A 74 24.14 39.52 -8.31
N SER A 75 22.93 39.29 -8.84
CA SER A 75 22.61 39.40 -10.27
C SER A 75 22.42 40.90 -10.63
N PRO A 76 22.12 41.35 -11.88
CA PRO A 76 21.85 40.61 -13.12
C PRO A 76 22.52 41.19 -14.40
N SER A 77 22.23 40.62 -15.57
CA SER A 77 21.84 41.39 -16.78
C SER A 77 21.33 40.47 -17.90
N SER A 78 20.66 41.06 -18.89
CA SER A 78 20.08 40.37 -20.07
C SER A 78 20.59 41.00 -21.37
N SER A 79 20.54 40.28 -22.49
CA SER A 79 20.60 40.87 -23.83
C SER A 79 19.91 40.01 -24.89
N THR A 80 19.15 40.64 -25.77
CA THR A 80 18.43 40.04 -26.91
C THR A 80 19.27 40.05 -28.20
N GLY A 81 18.96 39.17 -29.15
CA GLY A 81 19.52 39.19 -30.51
C GLY A 81 18.56 38.56 -31.53
N THR A 82 18.45 39.14 -32.74
CA THR A 82 17.35 38.83 -33.68
C THR A 82 17.77 39.01 -35.15
N ARG A 83 17.26 38.15 -36.07
CA ARG A 83 17.40 38.18 -37.57
C ARG A 83 18.85 37.93 -38.07
N THR A 84 19.14 37.51 -39.32
CA THR A 84 18.41 37.06 -40.55
C THR A 84 19.12 35.76 -41.05
N GLY A 85 18.66 34.95 -42.02
CA GLY A 85 17.54 35.04 -42.98
C GLY A 85 18.03 34.99 -44.44
N SER A 86 18.03 33.81 -45.09
CA SER A 86 18.20 33.60 -46.54
C SER A 86 17.69 32.20 -46.97
N SER A 87 17.60 31.90 -48.27
CA SER A 87 16.87 30.75 -48.84
C SER A 87 17.63 30.01 -49.97
N LEU A 88 16.93 29.09 -50.69
CA LEU A 88 17.41 28.12 -51.71
C LEU A 88 17.95 26.80 -51.11
N GLY A 89 17.69 25.62 -51.67
CA GLY A 89 16.73 25.27 -52.74
C GLY A 89 17.01 23.91 -53.41
N SER A 90 15.99 23.38 -54.13
CA SER A 90 16.00 22.17 -55.00
C SER A 90 15.92 20.78 -54.35
N ASN A 91 15.39 19.81 -55.12
CA ASN A 91 15.07 18.44 -54.72
C ASN A 91 16.03 17.41 -55.34
N THR A 92 16.26 16.29 -54.66
CA THR A 92 16.55 14.99 -55.30
C THR A 92 16.06 13.84 -54.42
N ALA A 93 15.54 12.78 -55.03
CA ALA A 93 15.10 11.57 -54.34
C ALA A 93 15.54 10.32 -55.11
N SER A 94 16.29 9.43 -54.45
CA SER A 94 16.48 8.01 -54.78
C SER A 94 17.39 7.36 -53.72
N GLY A 95 17.41 6.02 -53.63
CA GLY A 95 18.48 5.28 -52.94
C GLY A 95 18.09 4.61 -51.62
N SER A 96 17.21 3.61 -51.67
CA SER A 96 17.00 2.70 -50.54
C SER A 96 18.17 1.73 -50.36
N GLN A 97 18.83 1.74 -49.19
CA GLN A 97 19.58 0.59 -48.69
C GLN A 97 19.27 0.40 -47.20
N ALA A 98 19.01 -0.85 -46.80
CA ALA A 98 18.76 -1.21 -45.42
C ALA A 98 20.08 -1.60 -44.74
N MET A 99 20.60 -0.72 -43.87
CA MET A 99 21.54 -1.15 -42.84
C MET A 99 20.75 -1.66 -41.64
N GLY A 100 20.99 -2.91 -41.25
CA GLY A 100 20.39 -3.47 -40.04
C GLY A 100 20.99 -2.82 -38.79
N SER A 101 20.27 -1.89 -38.18
CA SER A 101 20.60 -1.36 -36.85
C SER A 101 20.29 -2.44 -35.80
N SER A 102 21.33 -2.95 -35.14
CA SER A 102 21.17 -3.74 -33.93
C SER A 102 20.67 -2.84 -32.81
N GLU A 103 19.37 -2.82 -32.58
CA GLU A 103 18.80 -2.21 -31.37
C GLU A 103 19.29 -3.02 -30.16
N ALA A 104 20.30 -2.49 -29.47
CA ALA A 104 20.53 -2.83 -28.08
C ALA A 104 19.27 -2.38 -27.33
N GLY A 105 18.46 -3.33 -26.88
CA GLY A 105 17.14 -3.05 -26.31
C GLY A 105 17.27 -2.08 -25.14
N TYR A 106 16.78 -0.86 -25.33
CA TYR A 106 16.52 0.04 -24.21
C TYR A 106 15.52 -0.67 -23.30
N ALA A 107 15.95 -1.00 -22.08
CA ALA A 107 15.02 -1.44 -21.05
C ALA A 107 14.00 -0.31 -20.86
N THR A 108 12.73 -0.59 -21.14
CA THR A 108 11.64 0.38 -20.96
C THR A 108 11.54 0.71 -19.48
N THR A 109 12.17 1.81 -19.06
CA THR A 109 11.97 2.36 -17.72
C THR A 109 10.52 2.79 -17.62
N PHE A 110 9.71 1.99 -16.93
CA PHE A 110 8.36 2.38 -16.56
C PHE A 110 8.48 3.56 -15.62
N ILE A 111 8.20 4.76 -16.12
CA ILE A 111 7.95 5.93 -15.28
C ILE A 111 6.44 5.94 -15.06
N THR A 112 6.00 5.61 -13.85
CA THR A 112 4.59 5.72 -13.48
C THR A 112 4.13 7.17 -13.62
N ASN A 113 3.05 7.43 -14.36
CA ASN A 113 2.35 8.70 -14.25
C ASN A 113 1.65 8.78 -12.89
N PRO A 114 1.32 9.97 -12.36
CA PRO A 114 0.42 10.08 -11.22
C PRO A 114 -0.93 9.42 -11.50
N ALA A 115 -1.44 8.64 -10.54
CA ALA A 115 -2.84 8.22 -10.55
C ALA A 115 -3.73 9.35 -10.00
N ILE A 116 -4.93 9.51 -10.57
CA ILE A 116 -5.93 10.52 -10.20
C ILE A 116 -7.32 9.91 -10.05
N ILE A 117 -8.15 10.50 -9.20
CA ILE A 117 -9.53 10.06 -8.94
C ILE A 117 -10.50 10.82 -9.85
N LYS A 118 -11.44 10.11 -10.47
CA LYS A 118 -12.60 10.69 -11.19
C LYS A 118 -13.86 9.91 -10.79
N GLY A 119 -14.73 10.52 -9.99
CA GLY A 119 -15.81 9.81 -9.31
C GLY A 119 -15.26 8.67 -8.44
N ASN A 120 -15.92 7.51 -8.44
CA ASN A 120 -15.53 6.36 -7.61
C ASN A 120 -14.42 5.46 -8.21
N ARG A 121 -13.54 5.99 -9.06
CA ARG A 121 -12.44 5.23 -9.69
C ARG A 121 -11.13 6.01 -9.81
N PHE A 122 -10.02 5.27 -9.79
CA PHE A 122 -8.68 5.76 -10.14
C PHE A 122 -8.43 5.63 -11.65
N PHE A 123 -7.63 6.55 -12.19
CA PHE A 123 -7.21 6.60 -13.59
C PHE A 123 -5.76 7.08 -13.69
N ASP A 124 -5.05 6.68 -14.74
CA ASP A 124 -3.79 7.31 -15.14
C ASP A 124 -4.04 8.78 -15.52
N SER A 125 -3.16 9.70 -15.11
CA SER A 125 -3.31 11.14 -15.37
C SER A 125 -2.90 11.60 -16.77
N VAL A 126 -2.13 10.79 -17.50
CA VAL A 126 -1.58 11.11 -18.83
C VAL A 126 -2.31 10.35 -19.92
N THR A 127 -2.50 9.03 -19.78
CA THR A 127 -3.25 8.23 -20.77
C THR A 127 -4.76 8.34 -20.56
N GLY A 128 -5.19 8.55 -19.31
CA GLY A 128 -6.61 8.57 -18.93
C GLY A 128 -7.22 7.18 -18.72
N ASP A 129 -6.45 6.10 -18.84
CA ASP A 129 -6.91 4.71 -18.67
C ASP A 129 -7.38 4.43 -17.24
N TYR A 130 -8.28 3.45 -17.08
CA TYR A 130 -8.75 3.01 -15.77
C TYR A 130 -7.64 2.26 -15.00
N PHE A 131 -7.31 2.76 -13.80
CA PHE A 131 -6.29 2.15 -12.95
C PHE A 131 -6.93 1.15 -11.99
N ALA A 132 -6.89 -0.14 -12.37
CA ALA A 132 -7.30 -1.23 -11.51
C ALA A 132 -6.20 -1.53 -10.46
N ILE A 133 -6.56 -1.46 -9.18
CA ILE A 133 -5.67 -1.80 -8.07
C ILE A 133 -5.58 -3.33 -7.94
N ARG A 134 -4.36 -3.86 -8.06
CA ARG A 134 -3.98 -5.25 -7.74
C ARG A 134 -2.86 -5.16 -6.69
N GLY A 135 -3.27 -5.18 -5.42
CA GLY A 135 -2.42 -4.78 -4.31
C GLY A 135 -1.93 -5.93 -3.44
N VAL A 136 -0.74 -5.78 -2.86
CA VAL A 136 -0.28 -6.59 -1.72
C VAL A 136 0.07 -5.72 -0.52
N ASN A 137 -0.08 -6.26 0.68
CA ASN A 137 0.34 -5.58 1.91
C ASN A 137 1.82 -5.86 2.17
N TYR A 138 2.63 -4.81 2.33
CA TYR A 138 4.08 -4.97 2.50
C TYR A 138 4.58 -4.27 3.75
N TYR A 139 4.89 -5.09 4.76
CA TYR A 139 5.53 -4.69 5.99
C TYR A 139 6.46 -5.84 6.44
N PRO A 140 7.72 -5.89 5.96
CA PRO A 140 8.59 -7.07 6.06
C PRO A 140 9.22 -7.28 7.45
N ARG A 141 8.50 -6.95 8.52
CA ARG A 141 8.91 -7.22 9.91
C ARG A 141 8.99 -8.74 10.15
N PRO A 142 10.13 -9.28 10.60
CA PRO A 142 10.20 -10.69 10.99
C PRO A 142 9.48 -10.93 12.33
N ASN A 143 8.88 -12.10 12.49
CA ASN A 143 8.14 -12.50 13.70
C ASN A 143 9.03 -12.81 14.92
N THR A 144 10.36 -12.68 14.80
CA THR A 144 11.34 -12.90 15.88
C THR A 144 12.64 -12.14 15.60
N GLY A 145 13.47 -11.94 16.64
CA GLY A 145 14.83 -11.40 16.52
C GLY A 145 14.91 -9.87 16.63
N PRO A 146 16.09 -9.26 16.40
CA PRO A 146 16.32 -7.83 16.67
C PRO A 146 15.48 -6.86 15.83
N LEU A 147 14.90 -7.32 14.72
CA LEU A 147 14.03 -6.52 13.84
C LEU A 147 12.53 -6.80 14.06
N ASP A 148 12.16 -7.61 15.06
CA ASP A 148 10.77 -7.81 15.51
C ASP A 148 10.28 -6.59 16.32
N ILE A 149 10.32 -5.42 15.69
CA ILE A 149 10.01 -4.12 16.27
C ILE A 149 8.73 -3.59 15.61
N ASN A 150 7.79 -3.15 16.42
CA ASN A 150 6.52 -2.64 15.93
C ASN A 150 6.69 -1.23 15.33
N ASN A 151 6.19 -1.03 14.10
CA ASN A 151 6.35 0.19 13.30
C ASN A 151 7.80 0.55 12.96
N LEU A 152 8.71 -0.43 12.91
CA LEU A 152 10.05 -0.20 12.37
C LEU A 152 9.95 0.12 10.87
N ASP A 153 10.51 1.25 10.47
CA ASP A 153 10.67 1.58 9.06
C ASP A 153 11.72 0.64 8.44
N LEU A 154 11.27 -0.16 7.46
CA LEU A 154 12.10 -1.13 6.73
C LEU A 154 12.28 -0.71 5.26
N PHE A 155 12.04 0.56 4.95
CA PHE A 155 12.03 1.12 3.59
C PHE A 155 13.18 2.11 3.34
N SER A 156 14.06 2.28 4.34
CA SER A 156 15.33 3.04 4.24
C SER A 156 16.36 2.35 3.34
N ASN A 157 17.47 3.05 3.05
CA ASN A 157 18.62 2.48 2.35
C ASN A 157 19.39 1.42 3.17
N ASP A 158 19.29 1.41 4.51
CA ASP A 158 19.94 0.40 5.36
C ASP A 158 19.28 -0.98 5.18
N PHE A 159 17.95 -0.98 5.01
CA PHE A 159 17.14 -2.17 4.75
C PHE A 159 17.01 -2.51 3.26
N LYS A 160 17.80 -1.88 2.38
CA LYS A 160 17.76 -2.08 0.92
C LYS A 160 17.90 -3.53 0.48
N HIS A 161 18.69 -4.32 1.20
CA HIS A 161 18.87 -5.74 0.96
C HIS A 161 17.57 -6.57 1.15
N ILE A 162 16.60 -6.06 1.92
CA ILE A 162 15.28 -6.67 2.11
C ILE A 162 14.37 -6.29 0.93
N TRP A 163 14.07 -5.00 0.74
CA TRP A 163 13.08 -4.59 -0.25
C TRP A 163 13.54 -4.79 -1.69
N GLN A 164 14.84 -4.70 -2.00
CA GLN A 164 15.34 -4.94 -3.35
C GLN A 164 15.24 -6.43 -3.77
N ARG A 165 15.24 -7.35 -2.80
CA ARG A 165 14.96 -8.79 -3.01
C ARG A 165 13.47 -9.05 -3.32
N ASP A 166 12.58 -8.25 -2.73
CA ASP A 166 11.13 -8.48 -2.75
C ASP A 166 10.43 -7.85 -3.96
N VAL A 167 10.95 -6.74 -4.51
CA VAL A 167 10.37 -6.07 -5.70
C VAL A 167 10.14 -7.01 -6.91
N PRO A 168 11.07 -7.92 -7.28
CA PRO A 168 10.81 -8.93 -8.30
C PRO A 168 9.61 -9.85 -8.03
N GLN A 169 9.29 -10.11 -6.76
CA GLN A 169 8.16 -10.96 -6.37
C GLN A 169 6.83 -10.23 -6.57
N PHE A 170 6.76 -8.93 -6.32
CA PHE A 170 5.57 -8.13 -6.64
C PHE A 170 5.26 -8.14 -8.14
N MET A 171 6.30 -8.02 -8.98
CA MET A 171 6.16 -8.14 -10.44
C MET A 171 5.71 -9.54 -10.86
N ALA A 172 6.26 -10.59 -10.25
CA ALA A 172 5.85 -11.98 -10.52
C ALA A 172 4.41 -12.29 -10.09
N LEU A 173 3.90 -11.62 -9.05
CA LEU A 173 2.50 -11.65 -8.60
C LEU A 173 1.56 -10.75 -9.42
N GLY A 174 2.07 -10.02 -10.43
CA GLY A 174 1.28 -9.06 -11.22
C GLY A 174 0.77 -7.85 -10.42
N ALA A 175 1.31 -7.62 -9.21
CA ALA A 175 0.89 -6.56 -8.32
C ALA A 175 1.38 -5.19 -8.81
N ASN A 176 0.50 -4.20 -8.83
CA ASN A 176 0.81 -2.82 -9.23
C ASN A 176 0.68 -1.81 -8.08
N VAL A 177 0.29 -2.26 -6.88
CA VAL A 177 0.24 -1.45 -5.66
C VAL A 177 0.83 -2.24 -4.48
N ILE A 178 1.56 -1.58 -3.60
CA ILE A 178 1.83 -2.07 -2.24
C ILE A 178 1.30 -1.10 -1.18
N ARG A 179 0.96 -1.59 0.00
CA ARG A 179 0.58 -0.76 1.16
C ARG A 179 1.68 -0.78 2.23
N LEU A 180 2.09 0.40 2.68
CA LEU A 180 3.09 0.62 3.72
C LEU A 180 2.41 1.02 5.04
N TYR A 181 2.61 0.23 6.09
CA TYR A 181 1.93 0.39 7.40
C TYR A 181 2.64 1.33 8.37
N ALA A 182 3.95 1.53 8.18
CA ALA A 182 4.77 2.41 9.02
C ALA A 182 5.96 2.91 8.21
N VAL A 183 6.12 4.23 8.16
CA VAL A 183 7.29 4.94 7.61
C VAL A 183 7.79 5.94 8.65
N ASP A 184 9.08 6.23 8.69
CA ASP A 184 9.65 7.32 9.48
C ASP A 184 9.76 8.58 8.60
N PRO A 185 9.01 9.67 8.92
CA PRO A 185 9.07 10.91 8.18
C PRO A 185 10.43 11.62 8.15
N ASP A 186 11.38 11.23 9.00
CA ASP A 186 12.71 11.83 9.08
C ASP A 186 13.82 10.97 8.41
N VAL A 187 13.47 9.81 7.85
CA VAL A 187 14.37 8.88 7.12
C VAL A 187 14.14 8.99 5.61
N ASP A 188 15.18 9.11 4.77
CA ASP A 188 14.97 9.23 3.32
C ASP A 188 14.63 7.91 2.60
N HIS A 189 13.63 7.99 1.73
CA HIS A 189 12.99 6.88 1.03
C HIS A 189 13.27 6.86 -0.49
N THR A 190 14.16 7.73 -1.01
CA THR A 190 14.27 7.99 -2.46
C THR A 190 14.60 6.73 -3.26
N ASP A 191 15.59 5.93 -2.83
CA ASP A 191 15.99 4.68 -3.50
C ASP A 191 14.85 3.66 -3.59
N PHE A 192 14.11 3.43 -2.50
CA PHE A 192 12.97 2.52 -2.46
C PHE A 192 11.86 2.97 -3.41
N MET A 193 11.47 4.24 -3.30
CA MET A 193 10.40 4.83 -4.09
C MET A 193 10.72 4.84 -5.60
N CYS A 194 11.95 5.19 -5.98
CA CYS A 194 12.40 5.13 -7.37
C CYS A 194 12.56 3.70 -7.90
N THR A 195 12.90 2.72 -7.05
CA THR A 195 12.94 1.31 -7.44
C THR A 195 11.53 0.79 -7.75
N LEU A 196 10.56 1.09 -6.88
CA LEU A 196 9.14 0.75 -7.11
C LEU A 196 8.58 1.45 -8.35
N GLN A 197 8.86 2.75 -8.52
CA GLN A 197 8.46 3.50 -9.71
C GLN A 197 8.97 2.83 -10.99
N SER A 198 10.27 2.47 -11.03
CA SER A 198 10.90 1.80 -12.18
C SER A 198 10.31 0.42 -12.49
N ALA A 199 9.71 -0.25 -11.50
CA ALA A 199 8.99 -1.51 -11.64
C ALA A 199 7.49 -1.33 -11.99
N GLY A 200 7.01 -0.10 -12.14
CA GLY A 200 5.59 0.22 -12.36
C GLY A 200 4.70 0.10 -11.13
N ILE A 201 5.29 0.01 -9.93
CA ILE A 201 4.60 -0.26 -8.67
C ILE A 201 4.31 1.04 -7.92
N TYR A 202 3.06 1.20 -7.52
CA TYR A 202 2.56 2.33 -6.73
C TYR A 202 2.51 1.98 -5.25
N VAL A 203 2.41 2.99 -4.39
CA VAL A 203 2.26 2.82 -2.94
C VAL A 203 1.00 3.50 -2.40
N VAL A 204 0.34 2.85 -1.45
CA VAL A 204 -0.52 3.49 -0.46
C VAL A 204 0.30 3.64 0.81
N VAL A 205 0.40 4.86 1.35
CA VAL A 205 1.19 5.15 2.56
C VAL A 205 0.24 5.49 3.70
N ASP A 206 0.29 4.71 4.78
CA ASP A 206 -0.40 5.07 6.01
C ASP A 206 0.36 6.18 6.73
N LEU A 207 -0.36 7.26 7.06
CA LEU A 207 0.15 8.38 7.86
C LEU A 207 0.26 8.00 9.34
N GLY A 208 -0.62 7.08 9.78
CA GLY A 208 -0.63 6.49 11.11
C GLY A 208 0.56 5.56 11.37
N ALA A 209 0.71 5.17 12.63
CA ALA A 209 1.49 4.03 13.08
C ALA A 209 1.03 3.68 14.50
N ASN A 210 1.20 2.43 14.93
CA ASN A 210 0.84 1.94 16.26
C ASN A 210 1.90 2.31 17.31
N CYS A 211 2.12 3.62 17.49
CA CYS A 211 3.06 4.22 18.45
C CYS A 211 2.46 5.44 19.16
N GLU A 212 3.08 5.86 20.27
CA GLU A 212 2.55 6.93 21.12
C GLU A 212 2.41 8.25 20.33
N GLY A 213 1.20 8.81 20.28
CA GLY A 213 0.91 10.04 19.55
C GLY A 213 1.02 9.93 18.03
N CYS A 214 1.15 8.72 17.46
CA CYS A 214 1.34 8.47 16.03
C CYS A 214 0.03 8.29 15.23
N GLU A 215 -1.13 8.39 15.88
CA GLU A 215 -2.46 8.02 15.36
C GLU A 215 -3.57 8.57 16.29
N ILE A 216 -4.84 8.32 15.96
CA ILE A 216 -6.00 8.65 16.82
C ILE A 216 -6.04 7.73 18.05
N THR A 217 -6.28 8.28 19.25
CA THR A 217 -6.33 7.51 20.50
C THR A 217 -7.72 6.91 20.79
N ALA A 218 -7.83 6.14 21.87
CA ALA A 218 -9.09 5.54 22.34
C ALA A 218 -9.97 6.49 23.19
N ASP A 219 -9.55 7.75 23.35
CA ASP A 219 -10.33 8.79 24.02
C ASP A 219 -11.56 9.19 23.18
N SER A 220 -12.49 9.93 23.79
CA SER A 220 -13.60 10.53 23.05
C SER A 220 -13.14 11.75 22.24
N ALA A 221 -13.89 12.07 21.19
CA ALA A 221 -13.74 13.35 20.50
C ALA A 221 -14.09 14.53 21.44
N PRO A 222 -13.32 15.64 21.43
CA PRO A 222 -12.20 15.95 20.53
C PRO A 222 -10.82 15.48 21.02
N THR A 223 -10.71 14.93 22.23
CA THR A 223 -9.42 14.58 22.89
C THR A 223 -8.60 13.57 22.09
N CYS A 224 -9.24 12.67 21.35
CA CYS A 224 -8.57 11.61 20.59
C CYS A 224 -7.65 12.04 19.43
N TYR A 225 -7.52 13.33 19.13
CA TYR A 225 -6.64 13.83 18.07
C TYR A 225 -5.38 14.51 18.65
N PRO A 226 -4.26 13.78 18.84
CA PRO A 226 -3.03 14.37 19.34
C PRO A 226 -2.32 15.23 18.28
N ALA A 227 -1.78 16.37 18.70
CA ALA A 227 -1.09 17.31 17.81
C ALA A 227 0.17 16.71 17.15
N SER A 228 0.83 15.75 17.81
CA SER A 228 1.93 14.96 17.25
C SER A 228 1.51 14.19 16.00
N TYR A 229 0.28 13.63 15.96
CA TYR A 229 -0.19 12.88 14.80
C TYR A 229 -0.40 13.81 13.60
N LYS A 230 -0.96 15.01 13.83
CA LYS A 230 -1.01 16.05 12.80
C LYS A 230 0.38 16.34 12.23
N THR A 231 1.36 16.60 13.09
CA THR A 231 2.73 16.89 12.68
C THR A 231 3.38 15.74 11.90
N ARG A 232 3.17 14.50 12.34
CA ARG A 232 3.62 13.28 11.65
C ARG A 232 3.03 13.19 10.23
N GLY A 233 1.70 13.31 10.10
CA GLY A 233 1.02 13.29 8.81
C GLY A 233 1.52 14.38 7.86
N GLU A 234 1.66 15.62 8.32
CA GLU A 234 2.21 16.72 7.51
C GLU A 234 3.65 16.47 7.05
N LYS A 235 4.51 15.82 7.85
CA LYS A 235 5.86 15.44 7.40
C LYS A 235 5.81 14.34 6.33
N ILE A 236 5.10 13.24 6.57
CA ILE A 236 5.00 12.11 5.63
C ILE A 236 4.46 12.61 4.28
N ILE A 237 3.42 13.44 4.28
CA ILE A 237 2.87 14.03 3.06
C ILE A 237 3.90 14.86 2.30
N LYS A 238 4.67 15.74 2.98
CA LYS A 238 5.75 16.53 2.34
C LYS A 238 6.79 15.64 1.68
N GLN A 239 7.16 14.55 2.33
CA GLN A 239 8.22 13.65 1.87
C GLN A 239 7.78 12.73 0.73
N PHE A 240 6.55 12.20 0.78
CA PHE A 240 6.09 11.18 -0.16
C PHE A 240 5.37 11.76 -1.39
N ALA A 241 4.66 12.89 -1.27
CA ALA A 241 3.89 13.44 -2.40
C ALA A 241 4.77 13.85 -3.61
N ARG A 242 6.09 14.00 -3.44
CA ARG A 242 7.06 14.28 -4.52
C ARG A 242 7.25 13.12 -5.52
N PHE A 243 6.90 11.89 -5.15
CA PHE A 243 7.01 10.73 -6.04
C PHE A 243 5.68 10.46 -6.74
N ASP A 244 5.66 10.26 -8.05
CA ASP A 244 4.43 10.09 -8.82
C ASP A 244 3.67 8.79 -8.49
N ASN A 245 4.42 7.74 -8.12
CA ASN A 245 3.87 6.43 -7.77
C ASN A 245 3.21 6.37 -6.38
N VAL A 246 3.16 7.44 -5.58
CA VAL A 246 2.28 7.46 -4.40
C VAL A 246 0.83 7.63 -4.86
N LEU A 247 0.07 6.53 -4.83
CA LEU A 247 -1.32 6.44 -5.25
C LEU A 247 -2.24 7.22 -4.30
N ALA A 248 -2.06 7.02 -3.01
CA ALA A 248 -2.94 7.58 -1.99
C ALA A 248 -2.27 7.62 -0.60
N PHE A 249 -2.78 8.50 0.27
CA PHE A 249 -2.50 8.47 1.70
C PHE A 249 -3.68 7.87 2.48
N SER A 250 -3.39 6.91 3.36
CA SER A 250 -4.33 6.43 4.38
C SER A 250 -4.18 7.26 5.64
N GLY A 251 -5.26 7.90 6.07
CA GLY A 251 -5.30 8.73 7.26
C GLY A 251 -5.44 7.95 8.58
N GLY A 252 -5.37 6.61 8.57
CA GLY A 252 -5.52 5.76 9.75
C GLY A 252 -6.06 4.38 9.37
N ASN A 253 -5.76 3.37 10.20
CA ASN A 253 -6.14 1.97 9.99
C ASN A 253 -7.02 1.46 11.14
N GLU A 254 -8.22 0.97 10.84
CA GLU A 254 -9.17 0.35 11.79
C GLU A 254 -9.44 1.18 13.06
N ILE A 255 -9.45 2.51 12.94
CA ILE A 255 -9.70 3.41 14.08
C ILE A 255 -11.10 3.17 14.70
N ASN A 256 -12.06 2.63 13.92
CA ASN A 256 -13.35 2.16 14.41
C ASN A 256 -13.27 1.00 15.43
N HIS A 257 -12.18 0.22 15.45
CA HIS A 257 -11.88 -0.75 16.51
C HIS A 257 -11.14 -0.13 17.71
N ARG A 258 -10.51 1.04 17.55
CA ARG A 258 -9.66 1.66 18.57
C ARG A 258 -10.43 2.56 19.56
N THR A 259 -11.57 2.11 20.04
CA THR A 259 -12.52 2.91 20.83
C THR A 259 -12.49 2.63 22.35
N GLY A 260 -11.65 1.70 22.79
CA GLY A 260 -11.65 1.22 24.20
C GLY A 260 -12.90 0.43 24.59
N GLY A 261 -13.68 -0.06 23.62
CA GLY A 261 -14.96 -0.75 23.84
C GLY A 261 -16.20 0.16 23.72
N ASN A 262 -16.03 1.44 23.38
CA ASN A 262 -17.11 2.35 23.02
C ASN A 262 -17.56 2.16 21.55
N PRO A 263 -18.69 2.71 21.10
CA PRO A 263 -19.09 2.67 19.69
C PRO A 263 -18.08 3.41 18.77
N TRP A 264 -18.04 3.08 17.48
CA TRP A 264 -17.14 3.73 16.49
C TRP A 264 -17.27 5.26 16.44
N THR A 265 -18.46 5.80 16.75
CA THR A 265 -18.72 7.25 16.83
C THR A 265 -17.92 7.98 17.92
N TRP A 266 -17.32 7.25 18.86
CA TRP A 266 -16.53 7.78 19.97
C TRP A 266 -15.30 8.56 19.50
N ASN A 267 -14.57 8.03 18.51
CA ASN A 267 -13.32 8.60 17.99
C ASN A 267 -13.37 8.97 16.50
N ALA A 268 -14.37 8.51 15.74
CA ALA A 268 -14.52 8.85 14.32
C ALA A 268 -14.50 10.36 13.99
N PRO A 269 -15.02 11.28 14.83
CA PRO A 269 -14.87 12.72 14.58
C PRO A 269 -13.40 13.20 14.63
N CYS A 270 -12.55 12.60 15.47
CA CYS A 270 -11.11 12.86 15.47
C CYS A 270 -10.46 12.39 14.15
N GLN A 271 -10.84 11.19 13.70
CA GLN A 271 -10.35 10.61 12.44
C GLN A 271 -10.75 11.44 11.22
N LYS A 272 -12.02 11.86 11.13
CA LYS A 272 -12.53 12.72 10.06
C LYS A 272 -11.85 14.10 10.08
N LYS A 273 -11.64 14.67 11.28
CA LYS A 273 -10.91 15.93 11.47
C LYS A 273 -9.43 15.83 11.09
N PHE A 274 -8.78 14.68 11.27
CA PHE A 274 -7.42 14.45 10.78
C PHE A 274 -7.36 14.41 9.25
N ILE A 275 -8.23 13.63 8.59
CA ILE A 275 -8.33 13.58 7.12
C ILE A 275 -8.50 15.00 6.55
N ARG A 276 -9.44 15.76 7.10
CA ARG A 276 -9.71 17.15 6.73
C ARG A 276 -8.47 18.06 6.88
N ASP A 277 -7.75 17.96 8.00
CA ASP A 277 -6.54 18.75 8.24
C ASP A 277 -5.40 18.36 7.28
N MET A 278 -5.25 17.08 6.93
CA MET A 278 -4.26 16.63 5.95
C MET A 278 -4.59 17.13 4.54
N ARG A 279 -5.87 17.10 4.14
CA ARG A 279 -6.33 17.66 2.86
C ARG A 279 -6.15 19.18 2.80
N ALA A 280 -6.40 19.89 3.91
CA ALA A 280 -6.14 21.33 4.04
C ALA A 280 -4.64 21.64 3.94
N PHE A 281 -3.79 20.86 4.60
CA PHE A 281 -2.34 20.99 4.51
C PHE A 281 -1.84 20.84 3.07
N ILE A 282 -2.29 19.80 2.35
CA ILE A 282 -1.98 19.60 0.92
C ILE A 282 -2.41 20.81 0.07
N GLN A 283 -3.64 21.32 0.27
CA GLN A 283 -4.10 22.50 -0.48
C GLN A 283 -3.30 23.77 -0.20
N SER A 284 -2.77 23.93 1.02
CA SER A 284 -1.95 25.09 1.40
C SER A 284 -0.55 25.11 0.78
N CYS A 285 -0.09 23.99 0.22
CA CYS A 285 1.25 23.84 -0.37
C CYS A 285 1.18 23.86 -1.90
N PRO A 286 1.45 25.00 -2.58
CA PRO A 286 1.17 25.16 -4.02
C PRO A 286 2.01 24.24 -4.92
N ASN A 287 3.19 23.82 -4.48
CA ASN A 287 4.11 22.96 -5.23
C ASN A 287 3.99 21.47 -4.86
N LEU A 288 3.02 21.10 -4.02
CA LEU A 288 2.86 19.73 -3.51
C LEU A 288 1.81 18.99 -4.34
N ARG A 289 2.13 17.77 -4.79
CA ARG A 289 1.19 16.95 -5.58
C ARG A 289 -0.06 16.67 -4.73
N ARG A 290 -1.24 16.84 -5.33
CA ARG A 290 -2.54 16.66 -4.65
C ARG A 290 -2.93 15.18 -4.55
N VAL A 291 -2.10 14.41 -3.84
CA VAL A 291 -2.34 13.00 -3.52
C VAL A 291 -3.66 12.87 -2.74
N PRO A 292 -4.56 11.94 -3.08
CA PRO A 292 -5.83 11.79 -2.37
C PRO A 292 -5.61 11.24 -0.96
N VAL A 293 -6.24 11.87 0.03
CA VAL A 293 -6.26 11.40 1.42
C VAL A 293 -7.59 10.70 1.70
N GLY A 294 -7.52 9.51 2.28
CA GLY A 294 -8.66 8.71 2.71
C GLY A 294 -8.36 8.04 4.04
N LEU A 295 -8.84 6.82 4.25
CA LEU A 295 -8.55 6.01 5.42
C LEU A 295 -8.82 4.52 5.14
N VAL A 296 -8.39 3.67 6.06
CA VAL A 296 -8.75 2.25 6.10
C VAL A 296 -9.60 1.94 7.33
N VAL A 297 -10.71 1.25 7.12
CA VAL A 297 -11.70 0.90 8.14
C VAL A 297 -11.87 -0.61 8.20
N ALA A 298 -12.07 -1.16 9.40
CA ALA A 298 -12.43 -2.57 9.52
C ALA A 298 -13.85 -2.83 8.99
N ASP A 299 -14.14 -4.05 8.55
CA ASP A 299 -15.48 -4.46 8.09
C ASP A 299 -16.47 -4.70 9.26
N THR A 300 -16.65 -3.68 10.10
CA THR A 300 -17.57 -3.61 11.25
C THR A 300 -18.29 -2.26 11.23
N ASP A 301 -19.61 -2.27 11.54
CA ASP A 301 -20.51 -1.12 11.38
C ASP A 301 -20.36 -0.45 9.99
N ARG A 302 -20.32 -1.29 8.94
CA ARG A 302 -19.92 -0.94 7.56
C ARG A 302 -20.79 0.16 6.97
N ASP A 303 -22.11 -0.01 7.02
CA ASP A 303 -23.09 0.88 6.42
C ASP A 303 -22.93 2.30 6.98
N GLU A 304 -22.76 2.40 8.29
CA GLU A 304 -22.58 3.66 9.01
C GLU A 304 -21.21 4.28 8.75
N ASN A 305 -20.12 3.52 8.87
CA ASN A 305 -18.76 4.05 8.67
C ASN A 305 -18.53 4.51 7.22
N ALA A 306 -18.95 3.70 6.23
CA ALA A 306 -18.81 4.05 4.82
C ALA A 306 -19.50 5.39 4.52
N GLN A 307 -20.75 5.55 4.95
CA GLN A 307 -21.51 6.79 4.77
C GLN A 307 -20.90 7.96 5.55
N TYR A 308 -20.47 7.75 6.80
CA TYR A 308 -19.93 8.80 7.67
C TYR A 308 -18.65 9.45 7.11
N TYR A 309 -17.75 8.66 6.53
CA TYR A 309 -16.52 9.18 5.92
C TYR A 309 -16.74 9.74 4.50
N ASN A 310 -17.85 9.44 3.83
CA ASN A 310 -18.19 10.04 2.53
C ASN A 310 -19.04 11.33 2.66
N CYS A 311 -19.85 11.46 3.71
CA CYS A 311 -20.70 12.64 3.92
C CYS A 311 -19.91 13.88 4.38
N ARG A 312 -20.58 15.02 4.42
CA ARG A 312 -20.09 16.27 5.04
C ARG A 312 -21.15 16.80 6.02
N THR A 313 -20.70 17.51 7.04
CA THR A 313 -21.53 18.25 7.99
C THR A 313 -21.95 19.60 7.42
N ASP A 314 -21.05 20.21 6.63
CA ASP A 314 -21.32 21.37 5.77
C ASP A 314 -20.92 20.99 4.33
N GLU A 315 -21.86 21.06 3.39
CA GLU A 315 -21.60 20.70 1.98
C GLU A 315 -20.45 21.50 1.35
N SER A 316 -20.21 22.73 1.85
CA SER A 316 -19.17 23.64 1.39
C SER A 316 -17.78 23.38 1.98
N ASP A 317 -17.65 22.61 3.08
CA ASP A 317 -16.34 22.12 3.53
C ASP A 317 -15.93 20.91 2.68
N GLU A 318 -15.42 21.20 1.48
CA GLU A 318 -14.99 20.18 0.53
C GLU A 318 -13.90 19.23 1.06
N LEU A 319 -13.30 19.54 2.22
CA LEU A 319 -12.20 18.82 2.84
C LEU A 319 -12.67 17.79 3.88
N GLU A 320 -13.91 17.87 4.37
CA GLU A 320 -14.36 17.05 5.50
C GLU A 320 -14.47 15.55 5.16
N ASN A 321 -14.83 15.21 3.92
CA ASN A 321 -14.97 13.81 3.49
C ASN A 321 -13.61 13.15 3.16
N ALA A 322 -13.56 11.82 3.16
CA ALA A 322 -12.47 11.04 2.58
C ALA A 322 -12.50 11.15 1.04
N GLN A 323 -11.33 11.09 0.39
CA GLN A 323 -11.24 11.05 -1.08
C GLN A 323 -11.25 9.62 -1.64
N TRP A 324 -11.01 8.62 -0.79
CA TRP A 324 -11.12 7.19 -1.07
C TRP A 324 -11.39 6.44 0.24
N TYR A 325 -11.96 5.24 0.17
CA TYR A 325 -12.31 4.41 1.31
C TYR A 325 -11.65 3.03 1.19
N GLY A 326 -10.74 2.71 2.09
CA GLY A 326 -10.19 1.37 2.25
C GLY A 326 -11.03 0.54 3.22
N ILE A 327 -11.29 -0.71 2.88
CA ILE A 327 -11.93 -1.67 3.78
C ILE A 327 -11.06 -2.92 3.96
N ASN A 328 -10.86 -3.29 5.22
CA ASN A 328 -10.23 -4.54 5.62
C ASN A 328 -11.34 -5.58 5.84
N THR A 329 -11.49 -6.52 4.91
CA THR A 329 -12.66 -7.39 4.81
C THR A 329 -12.30 -8.86 4.58
N TYR A 330 -12.74 -9.71 5.50
CA TYR A 330 -12.39 -11.13 5.55
C TYR A 330 -13.60 -12.05 5.29
N VAL A 331 -14.49 -11.58 4.42
CA VAL A 331 -15.78 -12.19 4.05
C VAL A 331 -15.68 -13.42 3.13
N HIS A 332 -14.49 -13.93 2.85
CA HIS A 332 -14.31 -15.15 2.07
C HIS A 332 -13.03 -15.91 2.43
N CYS A 333 -13.11 -17.25 2.36
CA CYS A 333 -12.02 -18.18 2.70
C CYS A 333 -11.83 -19.33 1.69
N ASP A 334 -12.84 -19.64 0.87
CA ASP A 334 -12.79 -20.73 -0.12
C ASP A 334 -12.20 -20.24 -1.45
N ASP A 335 -11.75 -21.17 -2.31
CA ASP A 335 -11.17 -20.84 -3.62
C ASP A 335 -12.22 -20.29 -4.62
N ILE A 336 -12.03 -19.05 -5.08
CA ILE A 336 -12.99 -18.33 -5.93
C ILE A 336 -12.75 -18.57 -7.43
N SER A 337 -12.87 -19.83 -7.86
CA SER A 337 -12.86 -20.19 -9.29
C SER A 337 -14.07 -19.65 -10.09
N ASP A 338 -15.06 -19.07 -9.43
CA ASP A 338 -16.22 -18.43 -10.03
C ASP A 338 -16.68 -17.21 -9.21
N PRO A 339 -16.47 -15.97 -9.69
CA PRO A 339 -16.91 -14.75 -9.01
C PRO A 339 -18.42 -14.67 -8.72
N ALA A 340 -19.27 -15.40 -9.43
CA ALA A 340 -20.70 -15.47 -9.10
C ALA A 340 -20.97 -16.23 -7.79
N LYS A 341 -20.05 -17.10 -7.36
CA LYS A 341 -20.10 -17.84 -6.08
C LYS A 341 -19.41 -17.12 -4.92
N ALA A 342 -18.78 -15.97 -5.16
CA ALA A 342 -18.06 -15.16 -4.17
C ALA A 342 -19.02 -14.42 -3.20
N THR A 343 -19.92 -15.12 -2.51
CA THR A 343 -21.08 -14.55 -1.80
C THR A 343 -20.76 -13.34 -0.91
N GLY A 344 -19.68 -13.42 -0.12
CA GLY A 344 -19.24 -12.31 0.74
C GLY A 344 -18.86 -11.04 -0.05
N PHE A 345 -18.06 -11.18 -1.11
CA PHE A 345 -17.68 -10.07 -1.98
C PHE A 345 -18.85 -9.57 -2.83
N ASN A 346 -19.79 -10.44 -3.22
CA ASN A 346 -21.03 -10.06 -3.89
C ASN A 346 -21.92 -9.20 -2.97
N MET A 347 -22.08 -9.59 -1.70
CA MET A 347 -22.77 -8.78 -0.69
C MET A 347 -22.06 -7.44 -0.43
N LEU A 348 -20.73 -7.43 -0.28
CA LEU A 348 -19.94 -6.22 -0.10
C LEU A 348 -20.09 -5.24 -1.28
N ARG A 349 -20.04 -5.75 -2.51
CA ARG A 349 -20.30 -4.97 -3.73
C ARG A 349 -21.70 -4.35 -3.71
N ASP A 350 -22.71 -5.13 -3.32
CA ASP A 350 -24.11 -4.68 -3.39
C ASP A 350 -24.48 -3.73 -2.22
N SER A 351 -23.80 -3.84 -1.07
CA SER A 351 -23.69 -2.77 -0.05
C SER A 351 -23.20 -1.45 -0.68
N PHE A 352 -22.00 -1.42 -1.29
CA PHE A 352 -21.46 -0.16 -1.83
C PHE A 352 -22.25 0.40 -3.03
N LYS A 353 -23.02 -0.43 -3.75
CA LYS A 353 -24.02 0.05 -4.73
C LYS A 353 -25.22 0.73 -4.07
N SER A 354 -25.72 0.24 -2.94
CA SER A 354 -26.93 0.78 -2.31
C SER A 354 -26.71 2.16 -1.69
N TYR A 355 -25.46 2.48 -1.30
CA TYR A 355 -25.09 3.81 -0.79
C TYR A 355 -24.87 4.89 -1.88
N ASP A 356 -24.99 4.56 -3.18
CA ASP A 356 -24.57 5.38 -4.33
C ASP A 356 -23.16 5.99 -4.16
N TYR A 357 -22.18 5.12 -3.85
CA TYR A 357 -20.90 5.57 -3.29
C TYR A 357 -20.03 6.34 -4.31
N SER A 358 -19.71 7.60 -3.96
CA SER A 358 -19.15 8.60 -4.87
C SER A 358 -17.61 8.67 -4.92
N ILE A 359 -16.91 8.03 -3.98
CA ILE A 359 -15.44 7.94 -3.90
C ILE A 359 -14.95 6.50 -4.13
N PRO A 360 -13.70 6.25 -4.52
CA PRO A 360 -13.21 4.90 -4.78
C PRO A 360 -13.20 4.04 -3.51
N VAL A 361 -13.65 2.79 -3.66
CA VAL A 361 -13.58 1.76 -2.62
C VAL A 361 -12.43 0.80 -2.96
N VAL A 362 -11.59 0.50 -1.97
CA VAL A 362 -10.43 -0.38 -2.13
C VAL A 362 -10.47 -1.48 -1.07
N LEU A 363 -10.26 -2.74 -1.48
CA LEU A 363 -10.04 -3.84 -0.54
C LEU A 363 -8.58 -3.76 -0.07
N THR A 364 -8.34 -3.11 1.06
CA THR A 364 -6.96 -2.85 1.55
C THR A 364 -6.37 -4.04 2.26
N GLU A 365 -7.20 -4.86 2.91
CA GLU A 365 -6.84 -6.20 3.35
C GLU A 365 -7.99 -7.15 2.99
N PHE A 366 -7.65 -8.30 2.40
CA PHE A 366 -8.61 -9.35 2.05
C PHE A 366 -7.97 -10.74 2.08
N GLY A 367 -8.81 -11.77 2.02
CA GLY A 367 -8.43 -13.19 2.09
C GLY A 367 -8.55 -13.78 3.50
N CYS A 368 -8.42 -15.10 3.62
CA CYS A 368 -8.85 -15.83 4.81
C CYS A 368 -8.07 -15.49 6.11
N VAL A 369 -8.74 -15.62 7.25
CA VAL A 369 -8.17 -15.56 8.62
C VAL A 369 -8.51 -16.80 9.46
N SER A 370 -8.88 -17.91 8.81
CA SER A 370 -9.25 -19.16 9.48
C SER A 370 -8.04 -19.80 10.17
N PRO A 371 -8.12 -20.16 11.48
CA PRO A 371 -7.07 -20.89 12.19
C PRO A 371 -6.77 -22.30 11.64
N ALA A 372 -7.52 -22.77 10.65
CA ALA A 372 -7.33 -24.07 10.00
C ALA A 372 -6.45 -24.01 8.74
N PHE A 373 -5.77 -22.88 8.46
CA PHE A 373 -4.94 -22.74 7.26
C PHE A 373 -3.70 -23.66 7.31
N PRO A 374 -3.38 -24.39 6.22
CA PRO A 374 -2.22 -25.27 6.18
C PRO A 374 -0.90 -24.48 6.23
N THR A 375 0.11 -25.02 6.91
CA THR A 375 1.46 -24.46 6.90
C THR A 375 2.20 -24.81 5.61
N VAL A 376 3.02 -23.87 5.10
CA VAL A 376 4.02 -24.14 4.05
C VAL A 376 5.39 -24.21 4.73
N ASP A 377 6.10 -25.33 4.56
CA ASP A 377 7.42 -25.61 5.15
C ASP A 377 7.53 -25.35 6.68
N GLY A 378 6.41 -25.53 7.39
CA GLY A 378 6.31 -25.33 8.84
C GLY A 378 5.98 -23.90 9.27
N PHE A 379 5.92 -22.94 8.35
CA PHE A 379 5.44 -21.58 8.61
C PHE A 379 3.93 -21.48 8.42
N GLU A 380 3.24 -20.68 9.24
CA GLU A 380 1.84 -20.32 9.02
C GLU A 380 1.70 -19.55 7.70
N ALA A 381 1.18 -20.21 6.66
CA ALA A 381 0.96 -19.58 5.37
C ALA A 381 -0.28 -18.70 5.46
N GLN A 382 -0.10 -17.42 5.82
CA GLN A 382 -1.18 -16.45 5.78
C GLN A 382 -1.57 -16.15 4.32
N ARG A 383 -2.53 -16.95 3.84
CA ARG A 383 -3.27 -16.86 2.56
C ARG A 383 -2.50 -17.32 1.33
N THR A 384 -3.03 -18.38 0.72
CA THR A 384 -3.05 -18.50 -0.75
C THR A 384 -4.25 -17.74 -1.28
N PHE A 385 -4.05 -16.85 -2.26
CA PHE A 385 -5.09 -16.51 -3.22
C PHE A 385 -4.59 -16.89 -4.61
N HIS A 386 -4.94 -18.11 -5.04
CA HIS A 386 -4.42 -18.68 -6.28
C HIS A 386 -5.24 -18.21 -7.49
N ASP A 387 -5.38 -16.89 -7.66
CA ASP A 387 -5.96 -16.24 -8.86
C ASP A 387 -5.46 -14.79 -9.01
N ALA A 388 -4.13 -14.60 -8.89
CA ALA A 388 -3.44 -13.41 -9.39
C ALA A 388 -2.89 -13.70 -10.79
N VAL A 389 -3.68 -13.34 -11.82
CA VAL A 389 -3.39 -13.54 -13.26
C VAL A 389 -3.69 -12.25 -14.03
#